data_AF-A0A395JI04-F1
#
_entry.id   AF-A0A395JI04-F1
#
_cell.length_a   1.000
_cell.length_b   1.000
_cell.length_c   1.000
_cell.angle_alpha   90.00
_cell.angle_beta   90.00
_cell.angle_gamma   90.00
#
_symmetry.space_group_name_H-M   'P 1'
#
loop_
_entity.id
_entity.type
_entity.pdbx_description
1 polymer ?
#
loop_
_entity_poly.entity_id
_entity_poly.type
_entity_poly.pdbx_seq_one_letter_code
_entity_poly.pdbx_strand_id
1 'polypeptide(L)'
;MKLTISLALVLTACLLFTNSTKAAFPQDFSDVVFIEAPYVKDWPIGSRLNVDISGGNINLRYDRANSWPAVRPNSLGGAAVNANAWGFVKLGGVWHAGTWEYLRPGQITKKTTAFGGCCHFRSPINNFNKVNGEIYGFMVAGVTRDTSGGINVAQRTNVELYRWGSGVVPYDPGNPGGVTEQEPVVPSAAINLLLAPEEVTGAE
;
A
#
# COMPACT_ATOMS: atom_id res chain seq x y z
N MET A 1 -23.32 30.69 -47.04
CA MET A 1 -22.77 29.40 -46.61
C MET A 1 -22.68 29.44 -45.08
N LYS A 2 -23.59 28.77 -44.37
CA LYS A 2 -23.68 28.82 -42.90
C LYS A 2 -22.81 27.71 -42.31
N LEU A 3 -21.77 28.09 -41.58
CA LEU A 3 -20.88 27.17 -40.88
C LEU A 3 -21.49 26.88 -39.50
N THR A 4 -22.32 25.85 -39.39
CA THR A 4 -22.77 25.31 -38.11
C THR A 4 -21.68 24.44 -37.53
N ILE A 5 -20.86 25.00 -36.64
CA ILE A 5 -19.95 24.22 -35.78
C ILE A 5 -20.83 23.58 -34.71
N SER A 6 -21.06 22.28 -34.83
CA SER A 6 -21.79 21.49 -33.84
C SER A 6 -21.10 21.60 -32.47
N LEU A 7 -21.84 22.14 -31.50
CA LEU A 7 -21.50 22.18 -30.07
C LEU A 7 -21.22 20.80 -29.47
N ALA A 8 -21.56 19.73 -30.19
CA ALA A 8 -21.34 18.33 -29.82
C ALA A 8 -19.85 17.91 -29.74
N LEU A 9 -18.91 18.65 -30.36
CA LEU A 9 -17.49 18.26 -30.35
C LEU A 9 -16.72 18.75 -29.11
N VAL A 10 -17.25 19.73 -28.37
CA VAL A 10 -16.56 20.27 -27.18
C VAL A 10 -16.90 19.46 -25.91
N LEU A 11 -18.02 18.73 -25.89
CA LEU A 11 -18.41 17.93 -24.73
C LEU A 11 -17.72 16.55 -24.64
N THR A 12 -17.10 16.07 -25.73
CA THR A 12 -16.39 14.77 -25.71
C THR A 12 -14.95 14.88 -25.20
N ALA A 13 -14.40 16.10 -25.10
CA ALA A 13 -13.05 16.32 -24.56
C ALA A 13 -13.00 16.33 -23.02
N CYS A 14 -14.14 16.36 -22.32
CA CYS A 14 -14.20 16.45 -20.85
C CYS A 14 -14.38 15.10 -20.12
N LEU A 15 -14.39 13.95 -20.82
CA LEU A 15 -14.51 12.63 -20.18
C LEU A 15 -13.34 11.68 -20.50
N LEU A 16 -12.16 12.24 -20.79
CA LEU A 16 -10.89 11.53 -20.63
C LEU A 16 -10.11 12.08 -19.44
N PHE A 17 -10.82 12.40 -18.35
CA PHE A 17 -10.21 12.08 -17.06
C PHE A 17 -10.19 10.56 -17.03
N THR A 18 -9.06 9.98 -17.47
CA THR A 18 -8.73 8.62 -17.07
C THR A 18 -8.92 8.63 -15.58
N ASN A 19 -9.99 7.99 -15.11
CA ASN A 19 -10.06 7.53 -13.74
C ASN A 19 -8.76 6.78 -13.58
N SER A 20 -7.78 7.41 -12.95
CA SER A 20 -6.64 6.73 -12.37
C SER A 20 -7.28 5.98 -11.22
N THR A 21 -8.03 4.93 -11.57
CA THR A 21 -8.44 3.89 -10.65
C THR A 21 -7.13 3.55 -9.99
N LYS A 22 -7.03 3.84 -8.69
CA LYS A 22 -5.87 3.47 -7.92
C LYS A 22 -5.75 1.96 -8.15
N ALA A 23 -4.89 1.53 -9.10
CA ALA A 23 -4.79 0.14 -9.54
C ALA A 23 -4.76 -0.81 -8.36
N ALA A 24 -5.79 -1.62 -8.23
CA ALA A 24 -5.99 -2.41 -7.03
C ALA A 24 -4.72 -3.25 -6.70
N PHE A 25 -4.47 -3.59 -5.43
CA PHE A 25 -3.33 -4.46 -5.13
C PHE A 25 -3.46 -5.77 -5.93
N PRO A 26 -2.43 -6.14 -6.72
CA PRO A 26 -2.59 -7.20 -7.72
C PRO A 26 -2.80 -8.57 -7.07
N GLN A 27 -3.47 -9.47 -7.81
CA GLN A 27 -3.77 -10.81 -7.31
C GLN A 27 -2.53 -11.68 -7.14
N ASP A 28 -1.52 -11.40 -7.95
CA ASP A 28 -0.18 -11.95 -7.87
C ASP A 28 0.84 -10.80 -7.92
N PHE A 29 2.12 -11.14 -8.11
CA PHE A 29 3.19 -10.16 -8.19
C PHE A 29 3.68 -9.91 -9.62
N SER A 30 2.92 -10.29 -10.64
CA SER A 30 3.30 -10.09 -12.06
C SER A 30 3.41 -8.61 -12.42
N ASP A 31 2.50 -7.79 -11.88
CA ASP A 31 2.44 -6.33 -12.12
C ASP A 31 3.10 -5.48 -11.01
N VAL A 32 3.86 -6.12 -10.11
CA VAL A 32 4.61 -5.41 -9.05
C VAL A 32 6.07 -5.25 -9.46
N VAL A 33 6.56 -4.02 -9.40
CA VAL A 33 7.97 -3.71 -9.66
C VAL A 33 8.78 -3.93 -8.38
N PHE A 34 9.60 -4.97 -8.33
CA PHE A 34 10.54 -5.20 -7.22
C PHE A 34 11.86 -4.46 -7.47
N ILE A 35 12.16 -3.48 -6.62
CA ILE A 35 13.34 -2.61 -6.76
C ILE A 35 14.65 -3.33 -6.44
N GLU A 36 14.58 -4.36 -5.61
CA GLU A 36 15.71 -5.23 -5.29
C GLU A 36 15.22 -6.65 -5.05
N ALA A 37 16.14 -7.61 -5.19
CA ALA A 37 15.89 -9.04 -4.92
C ALA A 37 14.53 -9.54 -5.47
N PRO A 38 14.25 -9.39 -6.78
CA PRO A 38 12.94 -9.69 -7.36
C PRO A 38 12.51 -11.15 -7.18
N TYR A 39 13.47 -12.07 -7.01
CA TYR A 39 13.23 -13.48 -6.73
C TYR A 39 12.45 -13.75 -5.42
N VAL A 40 12.38 -12.78 -4.50
CA VAL A 40 11.62 -12.91 -3.25
C VAL A 40 10.12 -13.12 -3.51
N LYS A 41 9.63 -12.62 -4.64
CA LYS A 41 8.22 -12.69 -5.02
C LYS A 41 7.75 -14.14 -5.17
N ASP A 42 8.67 -15.01 -5.57
CA ASP A 42 8.46 -16.44 -5.83
C ASP A 42 8.70 -17.31 -4.59
N TRP A 43 9.17 -16.73 -3.47
CA TRP A 43 9.37 -17.49 -2.24
C TRP A 43 8.04 -17.96 -1.65
N PRO A 44 8.00 -19.18 -1.10
CA PRO A 44 6.80 -19.71 -0.47
C PRO A 44 6.41 -18.89 0.77
N ILE A 45 5.11 -18.78 0.99
CA ILE A 45 4.54 -18.21 2.22
C ILE A 45 4.70 -19.25 3.34
N GLY A 46 5.64 -19.01 4.26
CA GLY A 46 5.96 -19.91 5.38
C GLY A 46 5.49 -19.41 6.75
N SER A 47 4.82 -18.25 6.78
CA SER A 47 4.41 -17.54 7.98
C SER A 47 3.29 -16.55 7.66
N ARG A 48 2.44 -16.24 8.64
CA ARG A 48 1.42 -15.20 8.53
C ARG A 48 1.88 -13.91 9.20
N LEU A 49 1.77 -12.80 8.49
CA LEU A 49 2.00 -11.46 9.03
C LEU A 49 0.70 -10.91 9.64
N ASN A 50 0.85 -10.21 10.77
CA ASN A 50 -0.15 -9.31 11.31
C ASN A 50 0.49 -7.93 11.62
N VAL A 51 -0.03 -6.89 10.98
CA VAL A 51 0.46 -5.52 11.06
C VAL A 51 -0.43 -4.69 11.97
N ASP A 52 0.21 -4.01 12.91
CA ASP A 52 -0.39 -2.94 13.70
C ASP A 52 0.51 -1.71 13.67
N ILE A 53 -0.09 -0.53 13.57
CA ILE A 53 0.64 0.74 13.59
C ILE A 53 0.06 1.60 14.68
N SER A 54 0.86 1.85 15.72
CA SER A 54 0.45 2.57 16.92
C SER A 54 1.66 3.19 17.61
N GLY A 55 1.47 4.35 18.26
CA GLY A 55 2.52 5.00 19.07
C GLY A 55 3.83 5.30 18.30
N GLY A 56 3.74 5.61 17.00
CA GLY A 56 4.92 5.86 16.16
C GLY A 56 5.74 4.61 15.82
N ASN A 57 5.17 3.42 16.01
CA ASN A 57 5.77 2.14 15.67
C ASN A 57 4.95 1.39 14.62
N ILE A 58 5.63 0.56 13.83
CA ILE A 58 5.06 -0.45 12.94
C ILE A 58 5.42 -1.80 13.56
N ASN A 59 4.41 -2.55 13.98
CA ASN A 59 4.51 -3.89 14.54
C ASN A 59 4.24 -4.89 13.42
N LEU A 60 5.28 -5.58 12.97
CA LEU A 60 5.27 -6.65 11.99
C LEU A 60 5.27 -7.99 12.75
N ARG A 61 4.12 -8.47 13.21
CA ARG A 61 4.03 -9.69 14.02
C ARG A 61 4.00 -10.92 13.11
N TYR A 62 4.95 -11.83 13.27
CA TYR A 62 5.04 -13.08 12.52
C TYR A 62 5.73 -14.15 13.38
N ASP A 63 5.37 -15.43 13.19
CA ASP A 63 5.83 -16.55 14.02
C ASP A 63 7.27 -17.01 13.72
N ARG A 64 7.90 -16.44 12.68
CA ARG A 64 9.30 -16.75 12.31
C ARG A 64 10.36 -15.82 12.89
N ALA A 65 9.96 -14.82 13.68
CA ALA A 65 10.88 -13.81 14.21
C ALA A 65 12.07 -14.40 14.97
N ASN A 66 11.92 -15.55 15.63
CA ASN A 66 13.00 -16.23 16.37
C ASN A 66 13.47 -17.56 15.73
N SER A 67 12.86 -18.01 14.62
CA SER A 67 13.15 -19.35 14.06
C SER A 67 13.90 -19.33 12.73
N TRP A 68 13.85 -18.24 11.97
CA TRP A 68 14.72 -18.12 10.81
C TRP A 68 16.18 -17.92 11.25
N PRO A 69 17.16 -18.61 10.61
CA PRO A 69 18.57 -18.48 10.95
C PRO A 69 19.04 -17.03 10.82
N ALA A 70 19.95 -16.60 11.69
CA ALA A 70 20.57 -15.29 11.56
C ALA A 70 21.78 -15.33 10.62
N VAL A 71 21.96 -14.27 9.86
CA VAL A 71 23.15 -13.97 9.06
C VAL A 71 23.73 -12.62 9.48
N ARG A 72 24.96 -12.32 9.04
CA ARG A 72 25.67 -11.07 9.36
C ARG A 72 26.11 -10.38 8.07
N PRO A 73 25.25 -9.56 7.45
CA PRO A 73 25.62 -8.75 6.29
C PRO A 73 26.80 -7.82 6.62
N ASN A 74 27.74 -7.69 5.68
CA ASN A 74 28.92 -6.83 5.82
C ASN A 74 28.52 -5.36 6.04
N SER A 75 27.45 -4.90 5.39
CA SER A 75 26.89 -3.55 5.57
C SER A 75 26.48 -3.22 7.01
N LEU A 76 26.33 -4.22 7.87
CA LEU A 76 25.92 -4.06 9.26
C LEU A 76 27.07 -4.22 10.28
N GLY A 77 28.33 -4.24 9.83
CA GLY A 77 29.49 -4.30 10.72
C GLY A 77 29.46 -5.51 11.67
N GLY A 78 28.89 -6.62 11.20
CA GLY A 78 28.77 -7.86 11.98
C GLY A 78 27.50 -7.99 12.81
N ALA A 79 26.53 -7.06 12.76
CA ALA A 79 25.26 -7.25 13.46
C ALA A 79 24.46 -8.44 12.88
N ALA A 80 23.87 -9.26 13.75
CA ALA A 80 23.07 -10.41 13.36
C ALA A 80 21.63 -10.01 13.03
N VAL A 81 21.12 -10.48 11.90
CA VAL A 81 19.77 -10.22 11.38
C VAL A 81 19.22 -11.50 10.77
N ASN A 82 17.91 -11.71 10.83
CA ASN A 82 17.28 -12.92 10.30
C ASN A 82 16.09 -12.66 9.37
N ALA A 83 15.76 -11.40 9.13
CA ALA A 83 14.74 -11.04 8.16
C ALA A 83 14.95 -9.63 7.62
N ASN A 84 14.30 -9.34 6.49
CA ASN A 84 14.08 -8.00 6.00
C ASN A 84 12.59 -7.64 6.06
N ALA A 85 12.31 -6.40 6.46
CA ALA A 85 11.00 -5.81 6.30
C ALA A 85 10.87 -5.24 4.88
N TRP A 86 9.78 -5.59 4.21
CA TRP A 86 9.42 -5.16 2.87
C TRP A 86 8.22 -4.24 2.92
N GLY A 87 8.18 -3.30 1.99
CA GLY A 87 7.07 -2.38 1.80
C GLY A 87 6.63 -2.34 0.35
N PHE A 88 5.33 -2.25 0.14
CA PHE A 88 4.70 -2.06 -1.15
C PHE A 88 4.09 -0.66 -1.18
N VAL A 89 4.56 0.15 -2.11
CA VAL A 89 4.20 1.56 -2.27
C VAL A 89 3.70 1.75 -3.69
N LYS A 90 2.63 2.51 -3.84
CA LYS A 90 2.07 2.81 -5.16
C LYS A 90 2.55 4.16 -5.65
N LEU A 91 3.22 4.17 -6.79
CA LEU A 91 3.77 5.37 -7.42
C LEU A 91 3.27 5.42 -8.86
N GLY A 92 2.62 6.52 -9.26
CA GLY A 92 2.08 6.68 -10.62
C GLY A 92 1.09 5.58 -11.01
N GLY A 93 0.33 5.04 -10.06
CA GLY A 93 -0.60 3.93 -10.29
C GLY A 93 0.02 2.53 -10.24
N VAL A 94 1.36 2.41 -10.25
CA VAL A 94 2.06 1.12 -10.26
C VAL A 94 2.55 0.74 -8.86
N TRP A 95 2.37 -0.51 -8.47
CA TRP A 95 2.89 -1.04 -7.21
C TRP A 95 4.37 -1.34 -7.32
N HIS A 96 5.13 -0.86 -6.34
CA HIS A 96 6.56 -1.08 -6.22
C HIS A 96 6.87 -1.70 -4.86
N ALA A 97 7.78 -2.66 -4.83
CA ALA A 97 8.20 -3.35 -3.62
C ALA A 97 9.70 -3.16 -3.37
N GLY A 98 10.07 -2.94 -2.12
CA GLY A 98 11.49 -2.87 -1.72
C GLY A 98 11.68 -3.18 -0.24
N THR A 99 12.92 -3.47 0.15
CA THR A 99 13.25 -3.55 1.57
C THR A 99 13.36 -2.15 2.16
N TRP A 100 13.02 -2.01 3.43
CA TRP A 100 13.22 -0.75 4.16
C TRP A 100 13.98 -0.93 5.47
N GLU A 101 14.01 -2.14 6.02
CA GLU A 101 14.69 -2.42 7.29
C GLU A 101 15.25 -3.83 7.37
N TYR A 102 16.24 -3.97 8.24
CA TYR A 102 16.70 -5.28 8.74
C TYR A 102 16.01 -5.59 10.06
N LEU A 103 15.64 -6.84 10.29
CA LEU A 103 15.12 -7.31 11.57
C LEU A 103 16.17 -8.19 12.25
N ARG A 104 16.50 -7.85 13.50
CA ARG A 104 17.28 -8.73 14.38
C ARG A 104 16.42 -9.93 14.80
N PRO A 105 17.02 -11.06 15.23
CA PRO A 105 16.26 -12.14 15.84
C PRO A 105 15.32 -11.64 16.94
N GLY A 106 14.06 -12.03 16.85
CA GLY A 106 12.97 -11.63 17.75
C GLY A 106 12.40 -10.23 17.51
N GLN A 107 13.00 -9.44 16.62
CA GLN A 107 12.54 -8.08 16.35
C GLN A 107 11.30 -8.10 15.44
N ILE A 108 10.22 -7.53 15.96
CA ILE A 108 8.94 -7.35 15.26
C ILE A 108 8.53 -5.89 15.15
N THR A 109 9.29 -4.96 15.74
CA THR A 109 8.90 -3.54 15.82
C THR A 109 9.95 -2.65 15.19
N LYS A 110 9.48 -1.69 14.38
CA LYS A 110 10.27 -0.60 13.78
C LYS A 110 9.56 0.73 13.94
N LYS A 111 10.31 1.83 13.83
CA LYS A 111 9.74 3.18 13.87
C LYS A 111 9.04 3.50 12.55
N THR A 112 7.93 4.23 12.61
CA THR A 112 7.23 4.73 11.41
C THR A 112 8.10 5.67 10.58
N THR A 113 9.10 6.30 11.18
CA THR A 113 10.10 7.13 10.49
C THR A 113 11.00 6.34 9.55
N ALA A 114 11.23 5.05 9.82
CA ALA A 114 12.02 4.18 8.93
C ALA A 114 11.24 3.79 7.67
N PHE A 115 9.90 3.78 7.71
CA PHE A 115 9.06 3.52 6.55
C PHE A 115 8.86 4.80 5.73
N GLY A 116 9.48 4.87 4.55
CA GLY A 116 9.42 6.03 3.65
C GLY A 116 10.36 7.19 3.99
N GLY A 117 11.06 7.13 5.14
CA GLY A 117 12.12 8.07 5.49
C GLY A 117 13.34 7.97 4.57
N CYS A 118 14.27 8.93 4.72
CA CYS A 118 15.46 8.93 3.89
C CYS A 118 16.36 7.72 4.15
N CYS A 119 16.86 7.15 3.05
CA CYS A 119 17.90 6.11 3.04
C CYS A 119 17.48 4.67 3.40
N HIS A 120 16.21 4.42 3.68
CA HIS A 120 15.72 3.06 3.98
C HIS A 120 15.34 2.29 2.72
N PHE A 121 14.44 2.88 1.93
CA PHE A 121 14.11 2.41 0.59
C PHE A 121 15.14 2.88 -0.45
N ARG A 122 15.22 2.15 -1.56
CA ARG A 122 15.90 2.59 -2.77
C ARG A 122 14.94 3.38 -3.67
N SER A 123 15.50 4.20 -4.56
CA SER A 123 14.75 4.88 -5.63
C SER A 123 13.99 3.87 -6.51
N PRO A 124 12.76 4.19 -6.97
CA PRO A 124 12.05 5.47 -6.87
C PRO A 124 11.11 5.61 -5.66
N ILE A 125 11.07 4.62 -4.76
CA ILE A 125 10.16 4.60 -3.61
C ILE A 125 10.84 5.03 -2.30
N ASN A 126 11.91 5.82 -2.39
CA ASN A 126 12.55 6.45 -1.25
C ASN A 126 11.99 7.86 -1.01
N ASN A 127 12.15 8.38 0.20
CA ASN A 127 11.82 9.77 0.57
C ASN A 127 10.36 10.18 0.31
N PHE A 128 9.39 9.33 0.64
CA PHE A 128 7.97 9.67 0.51
C PHE A 128 7.33 9.96 1.88
N ASN A 129 6.35 10.86 1.86
CA ASN A 129 5.47 11.08 3.00
C ASN A 129 4.32 10.08 2.96
N LYS A 130 4.04 9.49 4.11
CA LYS A 130 2.89 8.59 4.26
C LYS A 130 1.64 9.45 4.35
N VAL A 131 0.64 9.15 3.54
CA VAL A 131 -0.58 9.95 3.45
C VAL A 131 -1.72 9.20 4.14
N ASN A 132 -2.40 9.86 5.09
CA ASN A 132 -3.58 9.27 5.74
C ASN A 132 -4.61 8.85 4.69
N GLY A 133 -5.15 7.64 4.84
CA GLY A 133 -6.10 7.04 3.89
C GLY A 133 -5.46 6.32 2.70
N GLU A 134 -4.15 6.47 2.45
CA GLU A 134 -3.45 5.65 1.45
C GLU A 134 -3.18 4.23 1.93
N ILE A 135 -3.16 3.31 0.98
CA ILE A 135 -2.88 1.89 1.25
C ILE A 135 -1.40 1.63 0.97
N TYR A 136 -0.73 1.01 1.94
CA TYR A 136 0.61 0.47 1.82
C TYR A 136 0.54 -1.04 2.09
N GLY A 137 1.38 -1.82 1.42
CA GLY A 137 1.54 -3.24 1.72
C GLY A 137 2.78 -3.48 2.57
N PHE A 138 2.71 -4.49 3.43
CA PHE A 138 3.81 -4.93 4.28
C PHE A 138 4.05 -6.42 4.12
N MET A 139 5.31 -6.81 4.15
CA MET A 139 5.74 -8.21 4.11
C MET A 139 7.03 -8.37 4.91
N VAL A 140 7.26 -9.56 5.44
CA VAL A 140 8.55 -9.95 6.02
C VAL A 140 9.09 -11.15 5.26
N ALA A 141 10.38 -11.16 4.96
CA ALA A 141 11.03 -12.27 4.28
C ALA A 141 12.40 -12.57 4.89
N GLY A 142 12.96 -13.72 4.54
CA GLY A 142 14.38 -14.00 4.74
C GLY A 142 15.27 -12.88 4.19
N VAL A 143 16.52 -12.84 4.63
CA VAL A 143 17.45 -11.75 4.34
C VAL A 143 17.75 -11.70 2.84
N THR A 144 17.41 -10.57 2.23
CA THR A 144 17.58 -10.25 0.81
C THR A 144 18.40 -8.98 0.59
N ARG A 145 18.43 -8.07 1.57
CA ARG A 145 19.22 -6.83 1.53
C ARG A 145 20.65 -7.15 1.93
N ASP A 146 21.60 -6.96 1.02
CA ASP A 146 23.02 -7.34 1.22
C ASP A 146 23.19 -8.81 1.67
N THR A 147 23.35 -9.69 0.70
CA THR A 147 23.50 -11.13 0.90
C THR A 147 24.95 -11.55 1.17
N SER A 148 25.87 -10.64 1.48
CA SER A 148 27.26 -10.98 1.81
C SER A 148 27.40 -11.92 3.02
N GLY A 149 26.43 -11.91 3.93
CA GLY A 149 26.32 -12.88 5.03
C GLY A 149 25.64 -14.21 4.65
N GLY A 150 25.28 -14.39 3.37
CA GLY A 150 24.47 -15.50 2.85
C GLY A 150 22.96 -15.20 2.81
N ILE A 151 22.22 -16.05 2.11
CA ILE A 151 20.76 -16.13 2.19
C ILE A 151 20.42 -17.10 3.33
N ASN A 152 19.70 -16.63 4.34
CA ASN A 152 19.40 -17.43 5.52
C ASN A 152 18.25 -18.43 5.30
N VAL A 153 17.23 -18.03 4.54
CA VAL A 153 16.06 -18.83 4.21
C VAL A 153 15.34 -18.23 2.99
N ALA A 154 14.82 -19.10 2.11
CA ALA A 154 13.99 -18.68 0.99
C ALA A 154 12.48 -18.80 1.34
N GLN A 155 12.00 -17.93 2.23
CA GLN A 155 10.60 -17.88 2.68
C GLN A 155 10.17 -16.44 2.93
N ARG A 156 8.87 -16.18 2.79
CA ARG A 156 8.23 -14.90 3.11
C ARG A 156 6.92 -15.08 3.88
N THR A 157 6.36 -13.98 4.35
CA THR A 157 4.97 -13.92 4.82
C THR A 157 4.01 -13.68 3.65
N ASN A 158 2.70 -13.71 3.93
CA ASN A 158 1.72 -13.01 3.12
C ASN A 158 2.02 -11.50 3.10
N VAL A 159 1.44 -10.79 2.13
CA VAL A 159 1.34 -9.32 2.19
C VAL A 159 0.12 -8.96 3.02
N GLU A 160 0.26 -7.95 3.85
CA GLU A 160 -0.87 -7.33 4.56
C GLU A 160 -0.99 -5.88 4.15
N LEU A 161 -2.20 -5.50 3.73
CA LEU A 161 -2.51 -4.14 3.30
C LEU A 161 -2.96 -3.34 4.52
N TYR A 162 -2.44 -2.13 4.64
CA TYR A 162 -2.75 -1.23 5.73
C TYR A 162 -3.10 0.14 5.16
N ARG A 163 -4.27 0.65 5.53
CA ARG A 163 -4.69 2.01 5.24
C ARG A 163 -4.12 2.93 6.32
N TRP A 164 -3.21 3.80 5.92
CA TRP A 164 -2.47 4.65 6.84
C TRP A 164 -3.42 5.52 7.68
N GLY A 165 -3.28 5.45 9.00
CA GLY A 165 -4.16 6.12 9.95
C GLY A 165 -5.52 5.44 10.21
N SER A 166 -5.82 4.30 9.58
CA SER A 166 -7.10 3.61 9.75
C SER A 166 -6.96 2.16 10.22
N GLY A 167 -5.99 1.38 9.70
CA GLY A 167 -5.83 -0.02 10.08
C GLY A 167 -5.63 -0.96 8.90
N VAL A 168 -5.62 -2.26 9.19
CA VAL A 168 -5.54 -3.33 8.18
C VAL A 168 -6.77 -3.30 7.28
N VAL A 169 -6.55 -3.46 5.98
CA VAL A 169 -7.59 -3.56 4.96
C VAL A 169 -7.71 -5.03 4.55
N PRO A 170 -8.93 -5.60 4.53
CA PRO A 170 -9.13 -6.92 3.96
C PRO A 170 -8.58 -6.98 2.54
N TYR A 171 -7.85 -8.04 2.24
CA TYR A 171 -7.48 -8.34 0.87
C TYR A 171 -8.72 -8.91 0.16
N ASP A 172 -9.32 -8.12 -0.72
CA ASP A 172 -10.42 -8.55 -1.58
C ASP A 172 -9.91 -8.62 -3.03
N PRO A 173 -9.71 -9.81 -3.62
CA PRO A 173 -9.25 -9.96 -4.99
C PRO A 173 -10.25 -9.42 -6.04
N GLY A 174 -11.52 -9.17 -5.69
CA GLY A 174 -12.54 -8.53 -6.52
C GLY A 174 -12.71 -7.02 -6.26
N ASN A 175 -12.20 -6.51 -5.14
CA ASN A 175 -12.13 -5.08 -4.83
C ASN A 175 -10.82 -4.69 -4.10
N PRO A 176 -9.64 -4.83 -4.74
CA PRO A 176 -8.38 -4.76 -4.00
C PRO A 176 -7.95 -3.31 -3.68
N GLY A 177 -8.64 -2.67 -2.74
CA GLY A 177 -8.37 -1.31 -2.28
C GLY A 177 -9.57 -0.38 -2.29
N GLY A 178 -10.75 -0.87 -2.71
CA GLY A 178 -11.99 -0.16 -2.46
C GLY A 178 -12.21 -0.07 -0.95
N VAL A 179 -12.13 1.14 -0.42
CA VAL A 179 -13.18 1.52 0.51
C VAL A 179 -14.48 1.21 -0.22
N THR A 180 -15.38 0.44 0.37
CA THR A 180 -16.78 0.82 0.23
C THR A 180 -16.78 2.27 0.68
N GLU A 181 -16.81 3.21 -0.26
CA GLU A 181 -17.35 4.52 0.05
C GLU A 181 -18.74 4.18 0.58
N GLN A 182 -18.86 4.14 1.91
CA GLN A 182 -20.16 4.29 2.51
C GLN A 182 -20.58 5.66 2.00
N GLU A 183 -21.49 5.69 1.02
CA GLU A 183 -22.09 6.94 0.59
C GLU A 183 -22.42 7.72 1.87
N PRO A 184 -22.13 9.03 1.92
CA PRO A 184 -22.54 9.81 3.06
C PRO A 184 -24.01 9.50 3.28
N VAL A 185 -24.35 8.96 4.45
CA VAL A 185 -25.74 8.77 4.83
C VAL A 185 -26.32 10.16 4.84
N VAL A 186 -26.93 10.55 3.73
CA VAL A 186 -27.65 11.80 3.62
C VAL A 186 -28.76 11.62 4.66
N PRO A 187 -28.75 12.38 5.76
CA PRO A 187 -29.81 12.24 6.75
C PRO A 187 -31.12 12.44 6.00
N SER A 188 -32.12 11.57 6.17
CA SER A 188 -33.39 11.63 5.43
C SER A 188 -34.09 13.01 5.51
N ALA A 189 -33.67 13.87 6.42
CA ALA A 189 -34.06 15.28 6.48
C ALA A 189 -33.63 16.13 5.26
N ALA A 190 -32.56 15.79 4.54
CA ALA A 190 -32.08 16.58 3.41
C ALA A 190 -32.77 16.25 2.08
N ILE A 191 -33.36 15.05 1.93
CA ILE A 191 -34.12 14.67 0.73
C ILE A 191 -35.46 15.42 0.67
N ASN A 192 -36.05 15.76 1.82
CA ASN A 192 -37.32 16.49 1.86
C ASN A 192 -37.18 17.99 1.52
N LEU A 193 -35.97 18.55 1.49
CA LEU A 193 -35.78 19.97 1.14
C LEU A 193 -35.60 20.18 -0.38
N LEU A 194 -35.23 19.13 -1.14
CA LEU A 194 -35.03 19.22 -2.59
C LEU A 194 -36.26 18.85 -3.42
N LEU A 195 -37.34 18.38 -2.77
CA LEU A 195 -38.59 17.94 -3.40
C LEU A 195 -39.81 18.75 -2.97
N ALA A 196 -39.64 19.85 -2.21
CA ALA A 196 -40.74 20.74 -1.91
C ALA A 196 -41.18 21.44 -3.22
N PRO A 197 -42.43 21.25 -3.69
CA PRO A 197 -42.94 22.03 -4.82
C PRO A 197 -42.99 23.51 -4.42
N GLU A 198 -42.53 24.39 -5.32
CA GLU A 198 -42.75 25.83 -5.18
C GLU A 198 -44.27 26.09 -5.06
N GLU A 199 -44.70 26.64 -3.92
CA GLU A 199 -46.03 27.23 -3.82
C GLU A 199 -46.11 28.40 -4.79
N VAL A 200 -46.79 28.18 -5.91
CA VAL A 200 -47.23 29.25 -6.80
C VAL A 200 -48.31 30.04 -6.06
N THR A 201 -47.93 31.18 -5.51
CA THR A 201 -48.87 32.17 -4.98
C THR A 201 -49.64 32.80 -6.14
N GLY A 202 -50.87 32.30 -6.36
CA GLY A 202 -51.83 32.95 -7.24
C GLY A 202 -52.43 34.17 -6.54
N ALA A 203 -52.11 35.35 -7.05
CA ALA A 203 -52.87 36.58 -6.81
C ALA A 203 -53.87 36.75 -7.96
N GLU A 204 -55.16 36.72 -7.64
CA GLU A 204 -56.23 37.68 -8.03
C GLU A 204 -57.58 37.24 -7.44
#